data_AF-A0A0C4E493-F1
#
_entry.id   AF-A0A0C4E493-F1
#
_cell.length_a   1.000
_cell.length_b   1.000
_cell.length_c   1.000
_cell.angle_alpha   90.00
_cell.angle_beta   90.00
_cell.angle_gamma   90.00
#
_symmetry.space_group_name_H-M   'P 1'
#
loop_
_entity.id
_entity.type
_entity.pdbx_description
1 polymer ?
#
loop_
_entity_poly.entity_id
_entity_poly.type
_entity_poly.pdbx_seq_one_letter_code
_entity_poly.pdbx_strand_id
1 'polypeptide(L)'
;MVNSAKEYWEGVNADIDGMLGGVPSADGFSHVSRVDLQGSRSFLAKLGIGQKNGRRRVANALEGGAGIGRITQGLLVEVADAVDAIEPVAKFVAPLQEVTGVRNVFNVGLEDWCPVEGTLYDLIWVQWCVGYLTDEQLVAFMKRCKAALNPDGGVMVVKENLSTSGSDALDEVDGCVTRVDSSFLSLFEEAGWRIIRAETQKGFIGRRRRASYGTEFTPQKSPIEAPEWSLVAISRHVREGEDILYVPIGLVRSLHTVPGHVSRNLPSDTSIHALLAADLTINGVAEELALWKGRLPTLADFSTGMPFMWHKKLLALLPTPAGELVESQLGSFYRDWARVTKAFPDLQQEDYLHNWLIVNTRSFYYCTPQKESYPPADRLALVPIADLFNHADDGCRASFALDGGFAVSADRDYHLGEEVYISYGTHTNDFLLAEYGFVPMANRWDKTCLDGVIMPRLSPAQKKLLRDRELLGPFLLDNTTLLACRKMQAAIRLLCPCSRPKWEAFLDEEGCGEHCREAVAAFLASLLAEYLATAKEAAREVAELQVGQGTQRELLGRRWRQIEVTVSQAIRRLQGRDGPTALS
;
A
#
# COMPACT_ATOMS: atom_id res chain seq x y z
N MET A 1 21.87 27.49 6.90
CA MET A 1 21.92 28.67 6.02
C MET A 1 20.61 28.71 5.24
N VAL A 2 19.58 29.37 5.76
CA VAL A 2 18.20 29.36 5.18
C VAL A 2 17.83 30.73 4.56
N ASN A 3 18.67 31.76 4.69
CA ASN A 3 18.35 33.13 4.23
C ASN A 3 18.72 33.45 2.77
N SER A 4 19.51 32.64 2.05
CA SER A 4 20.06 33.05 0.74
C SER A 4 19.05 33.02 -0.42
N ALA A 5 18.11 32.07 -0.43
CA ALA A 5 17.19 31.88 -1.57
C ALA A 5 16.11 32.99 -1.66
N LYS A 6 15.50 33.34 -0.53
CA LYS A 6 14.50 34.42 -0.48
C LYS A 6 15.10 35.77 -0.84
N GLU A 7 16.28 36.08 -0.29
CA GLU A 7 17.03 37.30 -0.62
C GLU A 7 17.37 37.39 -2.12
N TYR A 8 17.74 36.27 -2.75
CA TYR A 8 17.96 36.20 -4.20
C TYR A 8 16.69 36.59 -4.98
N TRP A 9 15.56 35.93 -4.71
CA TRP A 9 14.31 36.19 -5.43
C TRP A 9 13.72 37.59 -5.14
N GLU A 10 13.96 38.14 -3.95
CA GLU A 10 13.68 39.55 -3.62
C GLU A 10 14.52 40.53 -4.45
N GLY A 11 15.64 40.11 -5.05
CA GLY A 11 16.42 40.88 -6.01
C GLY A 11 15.99 40.74 -7.48
N VAL A 12 15.22 39.70 -7.84
CA VAL A 12 14.84 39.39 -9.24
C VAL A 12 13.64 40.22 -9.73
N ASN A 13 13.65 40.73 -10.96
CA ASN A 13 12.50 41.49 -11.49
C ASN A 13 11.19 40.67 -11.51
N ALA A 14 10.07 41.32 -11.21
CA ALA A 14 8.73 40.71 -11.25
C ALA A 14 8.17 40.66 -12.68
N ASP A 15 8.94 40.08 -13.61
CA ASP A 15 8.57 39.88 -15.01
C ASP A 15 8.97 38.48 -15.49
N ILE A 16 8.56 38.12 -16.71
CA ILE A 16 8.80 36.79 -17.27
C ILE A 16 10.30 36.49 -17.39
N ASP A 17 11.13 37.49 -17.70
CA ASP A 17 12.56 37.29 -17.92
C ASP A 17 13.28 37.07 -16.59
N GLY A 18 12.90 37.82 -15.54
CA GLY A 18 13.35 37.60 -14.17
C GLY A 18 13.00 36.19 -13.68
N MET A 19 11.76 35.76 -13.88
CA MET A 19 11.30 34.41 -13.46
C MET A 19 11.95 33.26 -14.24
N LEU A 20 12.59 33.52 -15.37
CA LEU A 20 13.22 32.52 -16.23
C LEU A 20 14.76 32.62 -16.27
N GLY A 21 15.36 33.37 -15.35
CA GLY A 21 16.82 33.39 -15.13
C GLY A 21 17.60 34.50 -15.87
N GLY A 22 16.95 35.58 -16.29
CA GLY A 22 17.60 36.88 -16.53
C GLY A 22 18.56 37.01 -17.73
N VAL A 23 18.54 36.12 -18.73
CA VAL A 23 19.30 36.33 -19.98
C VAL A 23 18.55 37.30 -20.90
N PRO A 24 19.16 38.41 -21.36
CA PRO A 24 18.47 39.45 -22.11
C PRO A 24 17.81 38.92 -23.39
N SER A 25 16.61 39.41 -23.66
CA SER A 25 15.81 39.19 -24.85
C SER A 25 16.56 39.59 -26.13
N ALA A 26 17.34 38.66 -26.69
CA ALA A 26 17.73 38.72 -28.10
C ALA A 26 16.70 38.01 -29.00
N ASP A 27 15.92 37.06 -28.47
CA ASP A 27 14.77 36.42 -29.16
C ASP A 27 13.66 35.90 -28.19
N GLY A 28 13.65 36.39 -26.93
CA GLY A 28 12.55 36.26 -25.96
C GLY A 28 12.24 34.86 -25.41
N PHE A 29 12.28 34.69 -24.09
CA PHE A 29 11.75 33.52 -23.38
C PHE A 29 10.21 33.36 -23.48
N SER A 30 9.51 34.20 -24.27
CA SER A 30 8.10 34.02 -24.62
C SER A 30 7.81 32.65 -25.22
N HIS A 31 8.75 32.10 -26.01
CA HIS A 31 8.65 30.75 -26.55
C HIS A 31 8.73 29.69 -25.44
N VAL A 32 9.58 29.90 -24.43
CA VAL A 32 9.73 29.03 -23.26
C VAL A 32 8.43 28.97 -22.46
N SER A 33 7.80 30.11 -22.17
CA SER A 33 6.52 30.12 -21.46
C SER A 33 5.41 29.40 -22.24
N ARG A 34 5.34 29.59 -23.57
CA ARG A 34 4.34 28.92 -24.41
C ARG A 34 4.54 27.40 -24.47
N VAL A 35 5.78 26.95 -24.66
CA VAL A 35 6.15 25.52 -24.65
C VAL A 35 5.91 24.92 -23.28
N ASP A 36 6.20 25.67 -22.22
CA ASP A 36 5.98 25.27 -20.84
C ASP A 36 4.51 24.98 -20.57
N LEU A 37 3.63 25.95 -20.84
CA LEU A 37 2.19 25.83 -20.65
C LEU A 37 1.56 24.77 -21.57
N GLN A 38 2.01 24.66 -22.82
CA GLN A 38 1.52 23.62 -23.73
C GLN A 38 1.88 22.22 -23.23
N GLY A 39 3.11 22.05 -22.72
CA GLY A 39 3.56 20.82 -22.06
C GLY A 39 2.70 20.49 -20.84
N SER A 40 2.49 21.47 -19.95
CA SER A 40 1.66 21.31 -18.75
C SER A 40 0.20 20.95 -19.08
N ARG A 41 -0.43 21.63 -20.06
CA ARG A 41 -1.79 21.28 -20.52
C ARG A 41 -1.85 19.87 -21.08
N SER A 42 -0.85 19.47 -21.88
CA SER A 42 -0.77 18.12 -22.44
C SER A 42 -0.58 17.07 -21.36
N PHE A 43 0.12 17.42 -20.28
CA PHE A 43 0.32 16.58 -19.12
C PHE A 43 -0.99 16.39 -18.34
N LEU A 44 -1.65 17.47 -17.92
CA LEU A 44 -2.96 17.41 -17.25
C LEU A 44 -4.02 16.69 -18.08
N ALA A 45 -3.98 16.88 -19.41
CA ALA A 45 -4.89 16.20 -20.33
C ALA A 45 -4.77 14.66 -20.29
N LYS A 46 -3.59 14.12 -19.95
CA LYS A 46 -3.34 12.69 -19.77
C LYS A 46 -3.81 12.17 -18.41
N LEU A 47 -4.04 13.07 -17.46
CA LEU A 47 -4.63 12.81 -16.14
C LEU A 47 -6.16 12.99 -16.15
N GLY A 48 -6.74 13.22 -17.33
CA GLY A 48 -8.17 13.46 -17.49
C GLY A 48 -8.60 14.87 -17.06
N ILE A 49 -7.67 15.77 -16.73
CA ILE A 49 -7.96 17.14 -16.30
C ILE A 49 -7.87 18.09 -17.50
N GLY A 50 -8.89 18.94 -17.67
CA GLY A 50 -8.91 19.97 -18.71
C GLY A 50 -10.31 20.38 -19.15
N GLN A 51 -10.41 21.33 -20.07
CA GLN A 51 -11.69 21.89 -20.54
C GLN A 51 -12.30 21.19 -21.76
N LYS A 52 -11.52 20.36 -22.47
CA LYS A 52 -11.90 19.81 -23.79
C LYS A 52 -11.90 18.29 -23.81
N ASN A 53 -12.66 17.71 -24.73
CA ASN A 53 -12.73 16.26 -25.03
C ASN A 53 -13.22 15.41 -23.85
N GLY A 54 -14.26 15.86 -23.13
CA GLY A 54 -14.85 15.10 -22.02
C GLY A 54 -13.98 15.01 -20.76
N ARG A 55 -12.93 15.83 -20.67
CA ARG A 55 -12.07 15.93 -19.49
C ARG A 55 -12.76 16.69 -18.36
N ARG A 56 -12.41 16.35 -17.11
CA ARG A 56 -12.96 17.00 -15.92
C ARG A 56 -12.22 18.30 -15.62
N ARG A 57 -12.98 19.32 -15.21
CA ARG A 57 -12.43 20.43 -14.42
C ARG A 57 -12.42 20.01 -12.95
N VAL A 58 -11.52 20.57 -12.18
CA VAL A 58 -11.38 20.31 -10.76
C VAL A 58 -11.99 21.45 -9.95
N ALA A 59 -12.46 21.19 -8.72
CA ALA A 59 -13.08 22.24 -7.92
C ALA A 59 -12.00 23.11 -7.26
N ASN A 60 -11.05 22.49 -6.58
CA ASN A 60 -10.01 23.21 -5.83
C ASN A 60 -8.61 22.84 -6.33
N ALA A 61 -7.82 23.84 -6.69
CA ALA A 61 -6.40 23.70 -6.96
C ALA A 61 -5.52 24.51 -5.99
N LEU A 62 -4.31 24.04 -5.73
CA LEU A 62 -3.26 24.73 -4.98
C LEU A 62 -2.02 24.88 -5.86
N GLU A 63 -1.42 26.05 -5.90
CA GLU A 63 -0.12 26.29 -6.54
C GLU A 63 0.96 26.57 -5.51
N GLY A 64 1.99 25.71 -5.45
CA GLY A 64 3.19 25.93 -4.65
C GLY A 64 4.27 26.64 -5.47
N GLY A 65 4.71 27.82 -5.02
CA GLY A 65 5.72 28.63 -5.70
C GLY A 65 5.16 29.30 -6.95
N ALA A 66 4.09 30.09 -6.78
CA ALA A 66 3.34 30.65 -7.90
C ALA A 66 4.12 31.71 -8.71
N GLY A 67 5.17 32.31 -8.11
CA GLY A 67 5.92 33.41 -8.70
C GLY A 67 4.96 34.53 -9.12
N ILE A 68 5.17 35.09 -10.31
CA ILE A 68 4.30 36.14 -10.87
C ILE A 68 2.95 35.63 -11.42
N GLY A 69 2.60 34.35 -11.22
CA GLY A 69 1.32 33.78 -11.64
C GLY A 69 1.24 33.24 -13.06
N ARG A 70 2.39 32.87 -13.64
CA ARG A 70 2.46 32.36 -15.01
C ARG A 70 1.71 31.04 -15.19
N ILE A 71 1.82 30.13 -14.21
CA ILE A 71 1.07 28.87 -14.21
C ILE A 71 -0.34 29.08 -13.67
N THR A 72 -0.52 29.92 -12.65
CA THR A 72 -1.85 30.31 -12.13
C THR A 72 -2.78 30.73 -13.27
N GLN A 73 -2.41 31.77 -14.02
CA GLN A 73 -3.22 32.35 -15.10
C GLN A 73 -3.19 31.51 -16.37
N GLY A 74 -2.02 30.95 -16.69
CA GLY A 74 -1.80 30.25 -17.97
C GLY A 74 -2.28 28.80 -17.99
N LEU A 75 -2.65 28.22 -16.84
CA LEU A 75 -3.00 26.81 -16.70
C LEU A 75 -4.09 26.56 -15.65
N LEU A 76 -3.86 26.94 -14.39
CA LEU A 76 -4.68 26.44 -13.28
C LEU A 76 -6.09 27.01 -13.27
N VAL A 77 -6.26 28.32 -13.52
CA VAL A 77 -7.59 28.94 -13.60
C VAL A 77 -8.43 28.41 -14.77
N GLU A 78 -7.80 27.86 -15.82
CA GLU A 78 -8.54 27.22 -16.91
C GLU A 78 -9.15 25.88 -16.47
N VAL A 79 -8.47 25.14 -15.60
CA VAL A 79 -8.83 23.77 -15.24
C VAL A 79 -9.48 23.62 -13.87
N ALA A 80 -9.37 24.64 -13.01
CA ALA A 80 -9.92 24.64 -11.65
C ALA A 80 -11.00 25.73 -11.45
N ASP A 81 -11.95 25.50 -10.55
CA ASP A 81 -12.95 26.50 -10.16
C ASP A 81 -12.41 27.52 -9.15
N ALA A 82 -11.55 27.08 -8.23
CA ALA A 82 -10.84 27.93 -7.28
C ALA A 82 -9.37 27.53 -7.18
N VAL A 83 -8.47 28.50 -7.24
CA VAL A 83 -7.02 28.31 -7.09
C VAL A 83 -6.53 29.03 -5.84
N ASP A 84 -5.88 28.31 -4.94
CA ASP A 84 -5.06 28.90 -3.89
C ASP A 84 -3.60 28.92 -4.33
N ALA A 85 -2.84 29.95 -3.96
CA ALA A 85 -1.44 30.10 -4.36
C ALA A 85 -0.54 30.35 -3.14
N ILE A 86 0.67 29.77 -3.13
CA ILE A 86 1.70 29.98 -2.12
C ILE A 86 2.90 30.65 -2.80
N GLU A 87 3.33 31.78 -2.27
CA GLU A 87 4.47 32.54 -2.81
C GLU A 87 5.17 33.34 -1.70
N PRO A 88 6.45 33.05 -1.37
CA PRO A 88 7.16 33.72 -0.27
C PRO A 88 7.60 35.16 -0.54
N VAL A 89 7.64 35.62 -1.80
CA VAL A 89 8.15 36.94 -2.18
C VAL A 89 7.01 37.92 -2.43
N ALA A 90 6.89 38.93 -1.57
CA ALA A 90 5.75 39.83 -1.54
C ALA A 90 5.46 40.58 -2.86
N LYS A 91 6.49 40.95 -3.62
CA LYS A 91 6.31 41.62 -4.92
C LYS A 91 5.73 40.70 -6.01
N PHE A 92 5.83 39.38 -5.85
CA PHE A 92 5.23 38.41 -6.76
C PHE A 92 3.79 38.05 -6.38
N VAL A 93 3.39 38.31 -5.12
CA VAL A 93 2.02 38.09 -4.63
C VAL A 93 1.02 39.08 -5.22
N ALA A 94 1.37 40.35 -5.35
CA ALA A 94 0.41 41.39 -5.76
C ALA A 94 -0.30 41.09 -7.11
N PRO A 95 0.40 40.62 -8.17
CA PRO A 95 -0.27 40.20 -9.41
C PRO A 95 -1.28 39.07 -9.25
N LEU A 96 -1.10 38.17 -8.28
CA LEU A 96 -1.96 36.99 -8.07
C LEU A 96 -3.32 37.35 -7.44
N GLN A 97 -3.35 38.38 -6.60
CA GLN A 97 -4.55 38.79 -5.86
C GLN A 97 -5.65 39.32 -6.79
N GLU A 98 -5.27 39.85 -7.94
CA GLU A 98 -6.18 40.41 -8.95
C GLU A 98 -6.63 39.37 -9.99
N VAL A 99 -6.13 38.13 -9.93
CA VAL A 99 -6.46 37.08 -10.89
C VAL A 99 -7.83 36.49 -10.60
N THR A 100 -8.75 36.62 -11.55
CA THR A 100 -10.05 35.95 -11.48
C THR A 100 -9.89 34.43 -11.41
N GLY A 101 -10.48 33.80 -10.39
CA GLY A 101 -10.35 32.36 -10.12
C GLY A 101 -9.35 32.02 -9.02
N VAL A 102 -8.51 32.98 -8.59
CA VAL A 102 -7.69 32.83 -7.38
C VAL A 102 -8.54 33.15 -6.15
N ARG A 103 -8.56 32.22 -5.18
CA ARG A 103 -9.32 32.32 -3.94
C ARG A 103 -8.45 32.86 -2.81
N ASN A 104 -7.29 32.25 -2.55
CA ASN A 104 -6.34 32.70 -1.53
C ASN A 104 -4.92 32.84 -2.10
N VAL A 105 -4.16 33.81 -1.58
CA VAL A 105 -2.71 33.90 -1.81
C VAL A 105 -1.98 33.94 -0.47
N PHE A 106 -1.24 32.87 -0.16
CA PHE A 106 -0.44 32.71 1.05
C PHE A 106 0.97 33.26 0.83
N ASN A 107 1.27 34.41 1.44
CA ASN A 107 2.61 35.01 1.40
C ASN A 107 3.54 34.38 2.44
N VAL A 108 3.91 33.12 2.20
CA VAL A 108 4.75 32.28 3.07
C VAL A 108 5.61 31.35 2.22
N GLY A 109 6.68 30.82 2.80
CA GLY A 109 7.44 29.72 2.20
C GLY A 109 6.65 28.41 2.20
N LEU A 110 7.01 27.48 1.32
CA LEU A 110 6.40 26.16 1.29
C LEU A 110 6.64 25.40 2.60
N GLU A 111 7.79 25.62 3.24
CA GLU A 111 8.20 25.07 4.52
C GLU A 111 7.27 25.46 5.68
N ASP A 112 6.66 26.65 5.61
CA ASP A 112 5.80 27.22 6.65
C ASP A 112 4.30 27.14 6.32
N TRP A 113 3.95 26.84 5.06
CA TRP A 113 2.55 26.75 4.64
C TRP A 113 1.80 25.63 5.37
N CYS A 114 0.59 25.94 5.84
CA CYS A 114 -0.33 24.98 6.43
C CYS A 114 -1.67 25.00 5.68
N PRO A 115 -2.34 23.84 5.51
CA PRO A 115 -3.63 23.79 4.83
C PRO A 115 -4.72 24.49 5.63
N VAL A 116 -5.64 25.13 4.91
CA VAL A 116 -6.84 25.72 5.50
C VAL A 116 -7.79 24.60 5.90
N GLU A 117 -8.24 24.65 7.15
CA GLU A 117 -9.18 23.66 7.69
C GLU A 117 -10.44 23.53 6.82
N GLY A 118 -10.86 22.29 6.56
CA GLY A 118 -12.02 21.98 5.72
C GLY A 118 -11.81 22.15 4.21
N THR A 119 -10.63 22.59 3.76
CA THR A 119 -10.31 22.69 2.33
C THR A 119 -9.56 21.46 1.85
N LEU A 120 -10.10 20.80 0.83
CA LEU A 120 -9.44 19.69 0.13
C LEU A 120 -9.15 20.09 -1.32
N TYR A 121 -7.94 19.75 -1.79
CA TYR A 121 -7.48 20.05 -3.14
C TYR A 121 -7.60 18.84 -4.05
N ASP A 122 -8.24 19.04 -5.19
CA ASP A 122 -8.30 18.08 -6.27
C ASP A 122 -7.02 18.10 -7.11
N LEU A 123 -6.29 19.24 -7.13
CA LEU A 123 -5.02 19.43 -7.84
C LEU A 123 -4.06 20.32 -7.06
N ILE A 124 -2.91 19.79 -6.67
CA ILE A 124 -1.78 20.56 -6.13
C ILE A 124 -0.71 20.61 -7.23
N TRP A 125 -0.30 21.80 -7.66
CA TRP A 125 0.72 22.00 -8.67
C TRP A 125 1.91 22.74 -8.06
N VAL A 126 3.11 22.18 -8.20
CA VAL A 126 4.34 22.74 -7.65
C VAL A 126 5.40 22.73 -8.74
N GLN A 127 5.95 23.89 -9.07
CA GLN A 127 6.88 24.01 -10.19
C GLN A 127 8.04 24.95 -9.87
N TRP A 128 9.27 24.49 -10.12
CA TRP A 128 10.50 25.29 -10.04
C TRP A 128 10.74 25.97 -8.69
N CYS A 129 10.36 25.29 -7.61
CA CYS A 129 10.47 25.83 -6.26
C CYS A 129 10.87 24.81 -5.19
N VAL A 130 10.67 23.51 -5.41
CA VAL A 130 11.06 22.47 -4.43
C VAL A 130 12.58 22.33 -4.29
N GLY A 131 13.34 22.83 -5.27
CA GLY A 131 14.79 22.95 -5.19
C GLY A 131 15.29 23.82 -4.04
N TYR A 132 14.46 24.76 -3.54
CA TYR A 132 14.81 25.67 -2.45
C TYR A 132 14.48 25.11 -1.05
N LEU A 133 13.91 23.91 -0.96
CA LEU A 133 13.65 23.23 0.30
C LEU A 133 14.78 22.26 0.64
N THR A 134 15.12 22.13 1.92
CA THR A 134 15.89 20.96 2.37
C THR A 134 15.07 19.69 2.18
N ASP A 135 15.72 18.54 2.21
CA ASP A 135 15.04 17.24 2.08
C ASP A 135 13.98 17.05 3.16
N GLU A 136 14.27 17.40 4.41
CA GLU A 136 13.32 17.32 5.52
C GLU A 136 12.12 18.27 5.33
N GLN A 137 12.38 19.49 4.83
CA GLN A 137 11.35 20.47 4.55
C GLN A 137 10.45 20.03 3.39
N LEU A 138 11.03 19.47 2.32
CA LEU A 138 10.29 18.94 1.19
C LEU A 138 9.39 17.79 1.65
N VAL A 139 9.92 16.84 2.43
CA VAL A 139 9.14 15.73 2.99
C VAL A 139 8.00 16.23 3.88
N ALA A 140 8.27 17.22 4.73
CA ALA A 140 7.24 17.80 5.61
C ALA A 140 6.15 18.53 4.82
N PHE A 141 6.53 19.35 3.83
CA PHE A 141 5.59 20.03 2.93
C PHE A 141 4.72 19.03 2.17
N MET A 142 5.33 17.99 1.60
CA MET A 142 4.61 16.94 0.89
C MET A 142 3.67 16.16 1.82
N LYS A 143 4.02 15.91 3.09
CA LYS A 143 3.08 15.31 4.06
C LYS A 143 1.87 16.21 4.35
N ARG A 144 2.06 17.53 4.40
CA ARG A 144 0.94 18.49 4.55
C ARG A 144 0.06 18.53 3.31
N CYS A 145 0.65 18.57 2.11
CA CYS A 145 -0.08 18.47 0.85
C CYS A 145 -0.93 17.19 0.80
N LYS A 146 -0.41 16.07 1.30
CA LYS A 146 -1.14 14.80 1.36
C LYS A 146 -2.37 14.87 2.25
N ALA A 147 -2.25 15.51 3.42
CA ALA A 147 -3.37 15.69 4.34
C ALA A 147 -4.44 16.65 3.79
N ALA A 148 -4.05 17.57 2.90
CA ALA A 148 -4.93 18.55 2.27
C ALA A 148 -5.51 18.07 0.93
N LEU A 149 -5.17 16.85 0.49
CA LEU A 149 -5.57 16.33 -0.80
C LEU A 149 -6.96 15.71 -0.73
N ASN A 150 -7.78 15.91 -1.77
CA ASN A 150 -9.06 15.24 -1.86
C ASN A 150 -8.84 13.71 -1.94
N PRO A 151 -9.37 12.92 -1.00
CA PRO A 151 -9.21 11.46 -1.01
C PRO A 151 -9.92 10.80 -2.19
N ASP A 152 -10.90 11.45 -2.84
CA ASP A 152 -11.64 10.90 -3.98
C ASP A 152 -10.96 11.20 -5.33
N GLY A 153 -9.63 11.05 -5.36
CA GLY A 153 -8.83 11.21 -6.56
C GLY A 153 -8.29 12.62 -6.79
N GLY A 154 -7.95 13.34 -5.71
CA GLY A 154 -7.15 14.55 -5.73
C GLY A 154 -5.66 14.26 -5.80
N VAL A 155 -4.88 15.18 -6.37
CA VAL A 155 -3.60 14.84 -6.99
C VAL A 155 -2.52 15.91 -6.86
N MET A 156 -1.22 15.55 -6.86
CA MET A 156 -0.13 16.54 -6.73
C MET A 156 0.93 16.41 -7.82
N VAL A 157 1.09 17.42 -8.68
CA VAL A 157 2.12 17.56 -9.72
C VAL A 157 3.32 18.36 -9.21
N VAL A 158 4.48 17.71 -9.13
CA VAL A 158 5.78 18.36 -8.93
C VAL A 158 6.49 18.44 -10.28
N LYS A 159 6.83 19.63 -10.77
CA LYS A 159 7.53 19.82 -12.05
C LYS A 159 8.85 20.56 -11.83
N GLU A 160 9.95 19.83 -11.89
CA GLU A 160 11.27 20.36 -11.50
C GLU A 160 12.39 20.03 -12.48
N ASN A 161 13.46 20.82 -12.47
CA ASN A 161 14.69 20.53 -13.18
C ASN A 161 15.43 19.32 -12.58
N LEU A 162 16.15 18.59 -13.44
CA LEU A 162 16.97 17.47 -13.03
C LEU A 162 18.45 17.72 -13.24
N SER A 163 19.23 17.19 -12.29
CA SER A 163 20.66 17.13 -12.41
C SER A 163 21.04 16.08 -13.44
N THR A 164 21.92 16.48 -14.35
CA THR A 164 22.54 15.58 -15.34
C THR A 164 23.97 15.20 -14.97
N SER A 165 24.49 15.68 -13.82
CA SER A 165 25.85 15.38 -13.37
C SER A 165 25.99 14.01 -12.70
N GLY A 166 24.87 13.33 -12.41
CA GLY A 166 24.84 12.06 -11.69
C GLY A 166 24.79 12.20 -10.16
N SER A 167 24.76 13.44 -9.64
CA SER A 167 24.56 13.75 -8.22
C SER A 167 23.70 14.99 -8.05
N ASP A 168 23.15 15.19 -6.86
CA ASP A 168 22.51 16.47 -6.51
C ASP A 168 23.54 17.61 -6.60
N ALA A 169 23.09 18.76 -7.08
CA ALA A 169 23.93 19.92 -7.35
C ALA A 169 23.31 21.16 -6.69
N LEU A 170 24.01 21.73 -5.72
CA LEU A 170 23.67 23.01 -5.13
C LEU A 170 24.17 24.14 -6.04
N ASP A 171 23.29 25.05 -6.41
CA ASP A 171 23.66 26.33 -6.99
C ASP A 171 23.95 27.31 -5.85
N GLU A 172 25.19 27.77 -5.75
CA GLU A 172 25.63 28.68 -4.69
C GLU A 172 25.08 30.11 -4.86
N VAL A 173 24.55 30.45 -6.03
CA VAL A 173 24.01 31.79 -6.33
C VAL A 173 22.64 31.99 -5.70
N ASP A 174 21.73 31.04 -5.90
CA ASP A 174 20.34 31.13 -5.44
C ASP A 174 19.99 30.11 -4.36
N GLY A 175 20.91 29.21 -4.01
CA GLY A 175 20.70 28.16 -3.01
C GLY A 175 19.82 27.01 -3.51
N CYS A 176 19.52 26.93 -4.80
CA CYS A 176 18.70 25.86 -5.37
C CYS A 176 19.47 24.54 -5.43
N VAL A 177 18.91 23.48 -4.85
CA VAL A 177 19.41 22.11 -5.06
C VAL A 177 18.70 21.49 -6.25
N THR A 178 19.42 21.37 -7.36
CA THR A 178 18.98 20.58 -8.52
C THR A 178 19.28 19.10 -8.25
N ARG A 179 18.24 18.30 -8.00
CA ARG A 179 18.38 16.89 -7.60
C ARG A 179 18.44 15.94 -8.80
N VAL A 180 19.04 14.76 -8.63
CA VAL A 180 18.90 13.64 -9.55
C VAL A 180 17.54 12.96 -9.38
N ASP A 181 17.13 12.21 -10.40
CA ASP A 181 15.87 11.46 -10.40
C ASP A 181 15.72 10.60 -9.13
N SER A 182 16.73 9.79 -8.81
CA SER A 182 16.71 8.91 -7.64
C SER A 182 16.50 9.64 -6.30
N SER A 183 17.00 10.86 -6.16
CA SER A 183 16.80 11.65 -4.94
C SER A 183 15.34 12.08 -4.82
N PHE A 184 14.72 12.56 -5.91
CA PHE A 184 13.29 12.87 -5.91
C PHE A 184 12.44 11.62 -5.61
N LEU A 185 12.77 10.48 -6.22
CA LEU A 185 12.06 9.23 -5.97
C LEU A 185 12.09 8.85 -4.47
N SER A 186 13.28 8.92 -3.85
CA SER A 186 13.45 8.63 -2.43
C SER A 186 12.67 9.59 -1.53
N LEU A 187 12.68 10.89 -1.83
CA LEU A 187 11.99 11.90 -1.01
C LEU A 187 10.46 11.78 -1.15
N PHE A 188 9.97 11.47 -2.35
CA PHE A 188 8.55 11.21 -2.58
C PHE A 188 8.11 9.97 -1.80
N GLU A 189 8.89 8.89 -1.86
CA GLU A 189 8.63 7.67 -1.09
C GLU A 189 8.63 7.93 0.42
N GLU A 190 9.61 8.67 0.94
CA GLU A 190 9.70 9.05 2.36
C GLU A 190 8.50 9.91 2.81
N ALA A 191 8.03 10.79 1.93
CA ALA A 191 6.84 11.59 2.16
C ALA A 191 5.52 10.79 2.00
N GLY A 192 5.62 9.52 1.60
CA GLY A 192 4.49 8.61 1.43
C GLY A 192 3.70 8.87 0.15
N TRP A 193 4.39 9.30 -0.91
CA TRP A 193 3.86 9.53 -2.25
C TRP A 193 4.34 8.46 -3.23
N ARG A 194 3.50 8.16 -4.22
CA ARG A 194 3.80 7.25 -5.33
C ARG A 194 3.63 7.99 -6.65
N ILE A 195 4.53 7.73 -7.60
CA ILE A 195 4.46 8.30 -8.94
C ILE A 195 3.45 7.49 -9.78
N ILE A 196 2.45 8.15 -10.35
CA ILE A 196 1.55 7.51 -11.35
C ILE A 196 1.95 7.85 -12.78
N ARG A 197 2.71 8.93 -12.98
CA ARG A 197 3.17 9.36 -14.29
C ARG A 197 4.44 10.20 -14.15
N ALA A 198 5.38 10.01 -15.05
CA ALA A 198 6.58 10.83 -15.16
C ALA A 198 6.85 11.07 -16.65
N GLU A 199 7.22 12.29 -17.03
CA GLU A 199 7.44 12.61 -18.44
C GLU A 199 8.46 13.72 -18.64
N THR A 200 9.60 13.40 -19.22
CA THR A 200 10.57 14.42 -19.62
C THR A 200 9.97 15.39 -20.64
N GLN A 201 9.87 16.68 -20.29
CA GLN A 201 9.35 17.69 -21.20
C GLN A 201 10.29 17.92 -22.38
N LYS A 202 9.73 17.80 -23.58
CA LYS A 202 10.41 18.04 -24.86
C LYS A 202 10.18 19.49 -25.32
N GLY A 203 11.05 19.99 -26.20
CA GLY A 203 10.84 21.29 -26.87
C GLY A 203 11.64 22.47 -26.32
N PHE A 204 12.55 22.27 -25.37
CA PHE A 204 13.53 23.28 -24.95
C PHE A 204 14.86 23.13 -25.71
N ILE A 205 15.41 24.23 -26.23
CA ILE A 205 16.69 24.26 -26.95
C ILE A 205 17.82 24.52 -25.94
N GLY A 206 18.75 23.56 -25.73
CA GLY A 206 19.94 23.74 -24.89
C GLY A 206 20.49 22.46 -24.24
N ARG A 207 21.79 22.45 -23.88
CA ARG A 207 22.53 21.31 -23.26
C ARG A 207 22.16 21.03 -21.78
N ARG A 208 20.89 21.16 -21.38
CA ARG A 208 20.39 20.73 -20.06
C ARG A 208 19.19 19.81 -20.32
N ARG A 209 19.29 18.52 -19.94
CA ARG A 209 18.13 17.61 -20.00
C ARG A 209 17.18 18.04 -18.89
N ARG A 210 16.05 18.63 -19.26
CA ARG A 210 15.00 19.05 -18.33
C ARG A 210 13.98 17.93 -18.25
N ALA A 211 13.78 17.33 -17.08
CA ALA A 211 12.60 16.51 -16.89
C ALA A 211 11.41 17.37 -16.47
N SER A 212 10.21 16.89 -16.71
CA SER A 212 9.06 17.32 -15.95
C SER A 212 8.60 16.10 -15.20
N TYR A 213 8.56 16.19 -13.89
CA TYR A 213 7.72 15.26 -13.17
C TYR A 213 6.31 15.78 -13.28
N GLY A 214 5.38 14.86 -13.37
CA GLY A 214 3.99 15.19 -13.18
C GLY A 214 3.46 14.13 -12.28
N THR A 215 3.81 14.26 -11.01
CA THR A 215 3.26 13.41 -9.99
C THR A 215 1.75 13.70 -9.90
N GLU A 216 0.96 12.73 -9.50
CA GLU A 216 -0.48 12.80 -9.31
C GLU A 216 -0.75 11.49 -8.56
N PHE A 217 -1.55 11.47 -7.50
CA PHE A 217 -1.96 10.24 -6.84
C PHE A 217 -3.44 10.08 -7.12
N THR A 218 -3.88 8.91 -7.60
CA THR A 218 -5.25 8.45 -7.35
C THR A 218 -5.17 7.29 -6.36
N PRO A 219 -6.08 7.24 -5.38
CA PRO A 219 -6.23 6.08 -4.51
C PRO A 219 -6.84 4.96 -5.32
N GLN A 220 -5.98 4.18 -5.95
CA GLN A 220 -6.11 2.74 -5.87
C GLN A 220 -4.91 2.23 -5.08
N LYS A 221 -5.20 1.25 -4.24
CA LYS A 221 -4.24 0.49 -3.46
C LYS A 221 -3.02 0.14 -4.32
N SER A 222 -1.85 0.24 -3.71
CA SER A 222 -0.53 -0.01 -4.28
C SER A 222 -0.51 -1.10 -5.38
N PRO A 223 -0.06 -0.78 -6.62
CA PRO A 223 0.38 -1.78 -7.60
C PRO A 223 1.90 -2.07 -7.46
N ILE A 224 2.42 -2.15 -6.22
CA ILE A 224 3.80 -2.60 -5.96
C ILE A 224 3.85 -4.07 -5.50
N GLU A 225 2.73 -4.78 -5.43
CA GLU A 225 2.73 -6.11 -4.80
C GLU A 225 2.21 -7.26 -5.63
N ALA A 226 2.03 -7.03 -6.93
CA ALA A 226 1.85 -8.09 -7.87
C ALA A 226 2.73 -7.80 -9.08
N PRO A 227 3.55 -8.75 -9.55
CA PRO A 227 4.35 -8.51 -10.74
C PRO A 227 3.45 -8.14 -11.93
N GLU A 228 3.98 -7.38 -12.89
CA GLU A 228 3.29 -6.87 -14.10
C GLU A 228 2.48 -7.93 -14.87
N TRP A 229 2.72 -9.23 -14.62
CA TRP A 229 2.02 -10.34 -15.23
C TRP A 229 0.63 -10.68 -14.64
N SER A 230 0.16 -10.00 -13.58
CA SER A 230 -1.12 -10.27 -12.89
C SER A 230 -2.12 -9.10 -12.92
N LEU A 231 -1.91 -8.10 -13.75
CA LEU A 231 -2.81 -6.94 -13.82
C LEU A 231 -4.07 -7.27 -14.64
N VAL A 232 -5.24 -7.29 -13.99
CA VAL A 232 -6.53 -7.38 -14.67
C VAL A 232 -7.12 -5.99 -14.78
N ALA A 233 -7.13 -5.43 -15.98
CA ALA A 233 -7.68 -4.10 -16.24
C ALA A 233 -8.89 -4.13 -17.18
N ILE A 234 -9.77 -3.16 -16.96
CA ILE A 234 -10.99 -2.98 -17.72
C ILE A 234 -10.71 -2.40 -19.11
N SER A 235 -11.24 -3.05 -20.15
CA SER A 235 -11.06 -2.65 -21.57
C SER A 235 -12.25 -1.88 -22.16
N ARG A 236 -13.30 -1.64 -21.36
CA ARG A 236 -14.53 -0.91 -21.72
C ARG A 236 -15.22 -0.39 -20.47
N HIS A 237 -16.12 0.56 -20.56
CA HIS A 237 -16.93 0.90 -19.37
C HIS A 237 -17.69 -0.33 -18.83
N VAL A 238 -17.67 -0.53 -17.50
CA VAL A 238 -18.40 -1.58 -16.77
C VAL A 238 -19.23 -0.91 -15.67
N ARG A 239 -20.48 -1.34 -15.50
CA ARG A 239 -21.34 -0.81 -14.44
C ARG A 239 -21.28 -1.66 -13.18
N GLU A 240 -21.56 -1.05 -12.04
CA GLU A 240 -21.78 -1.76 -10.78
C GLU A 240 -22.75 -2.94 -10.97
N GLY A 241 -22.40 -4.10 -10.39
CA GLY A 241 -23.18 -5.33 -10.46
C GLY A 241 -23.04 -6.13 -11.76
N GLU A 242 -22.34 -5.62 -12.76
CA GLU A 242 -22.08 -6.34 -14.00
C GLU A 242 -20.99 -7.40 -13.82
N ASP A 243 -21.19 -8.59 -14.41
CA ASP A 243 -20.16 -9.64 -14.38
C ASP A 243 -18.99 -9.29 -15.31
N ILE A 244 -17.81 -9.15 -14.71
CA ILE A 244 -16.54 -8.83 -15.39
C ILE A 244 -15.90 -10.10 -15.94
N LEU A 245 -16.02 -11.19 -15.18
CA LEU A 245 -15.52 -12.52 -15.53
C LEU A 245 -16.55 -13.57 -15.16
N TYR A 246 -16.73 -14.54 -16.05
CA TYR A 246 -17.39 -15.80 -15.73
C TYR A 246 -16.54 -16.98 -16.20
N VAL A 247 -16.22 -17.88 -15.28
CA VAL A 247 -15.44 -19.11 -15.50
C VAL A 247 -16.39 -20.30 -15.44
N PRO A 248 -16.61 -21.02 -16.55
CA PRO A 248 -17.44 -22.21 -16.57
C PRO A 248 -16.92 -23.31 -15.62
N ILE A 249 -17.83 -24.07 -15.01
CA ILE A 249 -17.49 -25.16 -14.08
C ILE A 249 -16.49 -26.18 -14.65
N GLY A 250 -16.51 -26.42 -15.96
CA GLY A 250 -15.59 -27.35 -16.62
C GLY A 250 -14.11 -26.93 -16.56
N LEU A 251 -13.82 -25.67 -16.26
CA LEU A 251 -12.45 -25.15 -16.07
C LEU A 251 -12.02 -25.12 -14.61
N VAL A 252 -12.95 -25.22 -13.66
CA VAL A 252 -12.67 -25.18 -12.23
C VAL A 252 -12.05 -26.50 -11.80
N ARG A 253 -10.89 -26.45 -11.13
CA ARG A 253 -10.29 -27.65 -10.51
C ARG A 253 -10.60 -27.69 -9.03
N SER A 254 -11.22 -28.77 -8.57
CA SER A 254 -11.60 -29.01 -7.18
C SER A 254 -11.46 -30.50 -6.84
N LEU A 255 -11.79 -30.88 -5.60
CA LEU A 255 -11.78 -32.28 -5.16
C LEU A 255 -12.47 -33.24 -6.15
N HIS A 256 -13.56 -32.77 -6.77
CA HIS A 256 -14.42 -33.60 -7.62
C HIS A 256 -13.94 -33.71 -9.06
N THR A 257 -12.98 -32.89 -9.48
CA THR A 257 -12.44 -32.89 -10.83
C THR A 257 -11.07 -33.55 -10.90
N VAL A 258 -10.44 -33.87 -9.75
CA VAL A 258 -9.17 -34.59 -9.70
C VAL A 258 -9.34 -35.97 -10.35
N PRO A 259 -8.58 -36.28 -11.42
CA PRO A 259 -8.72 -37.54 -12.13
C PRO A 259 -8.49 -38.78 -11.26
N GLY A 260 -9.19 -39.86 -11.57
CA GLY A 260 -9.13 -41.11 -10.81
C GLY A 260 -7.74 -41.76 -10.77
N HIS A 261 -6.88 -41.54 -11.77
CA HIS A 261 -5.50 -42.03 -11.75
C HIS A 261 -4.58 -41.21 -10.84
N VAL A 262 -5.00 -40.02 -10.41
CA VAL A 262 -4.31 -39.24 -9.37
C VAL A 262 -4.87 -39.62 -8.01
N SER A 263 -6.18 -39.44 -7.82
CA SER A 263 -6.83 -39.59 -6.51
C SER A 263 -6.79 -41.00 -5.94
N ARG A 264 -6.91 -42.07 -6.76
CA ARG A 264 -6.89 -43.46 -6.26
C ARG A 264 -5.49 -43.98 -5.91
N ASN A 265 -4.44 -43.33 -6.42
CA ASN A 265 -3.05 -43.71 -6.14
C ASN A 265 -2.49 -43.02 -4.90
N LEU A 266 -3.20 -42.03 -4.35
CA LEU A 266 -2.84 -41.34 -3.13
C LEU A 266 -3.70 -41.83 -1.95
N PRO A 267 -3.22 -41.73 -0.70
CA PRO A 267 -4.01 -42.05 0.48
C PRO A 267 -5.35 -41.30 0.51
N SER A 268 -6.41 -41.93 1.01
CA SER A 268 -7.75 -41.33 1.07
C SER A 268 -7.85 -40.10 1.99
N ASP A 269 -6.91 -39.94 2.92
CA ASP A 269 -6.75 -38.78 3.81
C ASP A 269 -5.79 -37.72 3.25
N THR A 270 -5.45 -37.80 1.96
CA THR A 270 -4.62 -36.78 1.29
C THR A 270 -5.39 -35.46 1.22
N SER A 271 -4.74 -34.36 1.60
CA SER A 271 -5.34 -33.03 1.56
C SER A 271 -5.75 -32.67 0.13
N ILE A 272 -6.84 -31.92 -0.02
CA ILE A 272 -7.23 -31.38 -1.33
C ILE A 272 -6.12 -30.55 -1.97
N HIS A 273 -5.32 -29.85 -1.15
CA HIS A 273 -4.16 -29.08 -1.60
C HIS A 273 -3.16 -29.97 -2.34
N ALA A 274 -2.76 -31.08 -1.71
CA ALA A 274 -1.83 -32.03 -2.30
C ALA A 274 -2.41 -32.72 -3.55
N LEU A 275 -3.71 -33.03 -3.54
CA LEU A 275 -4.40 -33.61 -4.70
C LEU A 275 -4.37 -32.65 -5.91
N LEU A 276 -4.68 -31.38 -5.70
CA LEU A 276 -4.65 -30.37 -6.77
C LEU A 276 -3.22 -30.11 -7.27
N ALA A 277 -2.24 -30.03 -6.36
CA ALA A 277 -0.84 -29.86 -6.73
C ALA A 277 -0.31 -31.07 -7.53
N ALA A 278 -0.66 -32.29 -7.12
CA ALA A 278 -0.30 -33.51 -7.84
C ALA A 278 -0.97 -33.56 -9.23
N ASP A 279 -2.26 -33.23 -9.33
CA ASP A 279 -2.98 -33.18 -10.59
C ASP A 279 -2.37 -32.18 -11.59
N LEU A 280 -2.06 -30.96 -11.14
CA LEU A 280 -1.37 -29.96 -11.96
C LEU A 280 0.02 -30.45 -12.42
N THR A 281 0.74 -31.15 -11.55
CA THR A 281 2.09 -31.66 -11.87
C THR A 281 2.04 -32.81 -12.88
N ILE A 282 1.10 -33.74 -12.72
CA ILE A 282 0.99 -34.96 -13.53
C ILE A 282 0.34 -34.67 -14.88
N ASN A 283 -0.80 -33.98 -14.86
CA ASN A 283 -1.64 -33.79 -16.04
C ASN A 283 -1.42 -32.43 -16.71
N GLY A 284 -0.68 -31.52 -16.07
CA GLY A 284 -0.53 -30.16 -16.55
C GLY A 284 -1.85 -29.40 -16.55
N VAL A 285 -1.93 -28.41 -17.42
CA VAL A 285 -3.11 -27.57 -17.65
C VAL A 285 -3.58 -27.75 -19.09
N ALA A 286 -4.88 -27.58 -19.33
CA ALA A 286 -5.44 -27.70 -20.67
C ALA A 286 -4.82 -26.69 -21.64
N GLU A 287 -4.71 -27.04 -22.91
CA GLU A 287 -4.08 -26.20 -23.93
C GLU A 287 -4.81 -24.85 -24.10
N GLU A 288 -6.14 -24.83 -23.93
CA GLU A 288 -6.93 -23.58 -23.98
C GLU A 288 -6.54 -22.59 -22.87
N LEU A 289 -5.91 -23.07 -21.80
CA LEU A 289 -5.44 -22.26 -20.68
C LEU A 289 -3.94 -21.93 -20.77
N ALA A 290 -3.29 -22.14 -21.91
CA ALA A 290 -1.86 -21.85 -22.09
C ALA A 290 -1.51 -20.38 -21.80
N LEU A 291 -2.38 -19.45 -22.19
CA LEU A 291 -2.20 -18.02 -21.88
C LEU A 291 -2.26 -17.75 -20.38
N TRP A 292 -3.20 -18.36 -19.67
CA TRP A 292 -3.29 -18.27 -18.20
C TRP A 292 -2.05 -18.89 -17.54
N LYS A 293 -1.62 -20.08 -17.97
CA LYS A 293 -0.41 -20.74 -17.48
C LYS A 293 0.82 -19.85 -17.60
N GLY A 294 0.96 -19.15 -18.72
CA GLY A 294 2.06 -18.22 -18.98
C GLY A 294 2.05 -16.96 -18.11
N ARG A 295 0.97 -16.72 -17.34
CA ARG A 295 0.85 -15.63 -16.38
C ARG A 295 0.99 -16.09 -14.92
N LEU A 296 1.14 -17.38 -14.67
CA LEU A 296 1.34 -17.87 -13.31
C LEU A 296 2.77 -17.55 -12.82
N PRO A 297 2.95 -17.24 -11.53
CA PRO A 297 4.26 -16.97 -10.94
C PRO A 297 5.23 -18.12 -11.16
N THR A 298 6.48 -17.81 -11.47
CA THR A 298 7.57 -18.78 -11.52
C THR A 298 8.12 -19.07 -10.12
N LEU A 299 8.96 -20.11 -9.97
CA LEU A 299 9.69 -20.33 -8.72
C LEU A 299 10.61 -19.14 -8.36
N ALA A 300 11.14 -18.43 -9.36
CA ALA A 300 11.92 -17.24 -9.12
C ALA A 300 11.04 -16.13 -8.52
N ASP A 301 9.84 -15.91 -9.05
CA ASP A 301 8.88 -14.95 -8.49
C ASP A 301 8.51 -15.32 -7.05
N PHE A 302 8.16 -16.58 -6.79
CA PHE A 302 7.88 -17.05 -5.43
C PHE A 302 9.08 -16.87 -4.50
N SER A 303 10.30 -17.10 -4.97
CA SER A 303 11.49 -16.92 -4.13
C SER A 303 11.66 -15.48 -3.65
N THR A 304 11.14 -14.49 -4.39
CA THR A 304 11.22 -13.08 -3.98
C THR A 304 10.28 -12.74 -2.82
N GLY A 305 9.07 -13.32 -2.81
CA GLY A 305 8.00 -12.93 -1.89
C GLY A 305 7.65 -13.97 -0.82
N MET A 306 7.64 -15.26 -1.16
CA MET A 306 7.17 -16.34 -0.27
C MET A 306 8.21 -16.66 0.80
N PRO A 307 7.96 -16.38 2.10
CA PRO A 307 8.94 -16.60 3.14
C PRO A 307 9.38 -18.05 3.28
N PHE A 308 8.49 -18.99 2.95
CA PHE A 308 8.79 -20.42 2.81
C PHE A 308 10.09 -20.70 2.03
N MET A 309 10.42 -19.88 1.02
CA MET A 309 11.60 -20.04 0.17
C MET A 309 12.83 -19.23 0.63
N TRP A 310 12.73 -18.50 1.74
CA TRP A 310 13.76 -17.57 2.18
C TRP A 310 14.89 -18.26 2.97
N HIS A 311 16.01 -17.58 3.07
CA HIS A 311 17.14 -18.02 3.87
C HIS A 311 16.75 -18.13 5.35
N LYS A 312 17.23 -19.16 6.07
CA LYS A 312 16.87 -19.44 7.48
C LYS A 312 17.07 -18.26 8.45
N LYS A 313 18.05 -17.40 8.18
CA LYS A 313 18.27 -16.16 8.96
C LYS A 313 17.15 -15.13 8.80
N LEU A 314 16.51 -15.06 7.63
CA LEU A 314 15.33 -14.21 7.43
C LEU A 314 14.11 -14.82 8.12
N LEU A 315 13.95 -16.15 8.03
CA LEU A 315 12.87 -16.87 8.72
C LEU A 315 12.89 -16.64 10.23
N ALA A 316 14.09 -16.62 10.83
CA ALA A 316 14.28 -16.36 12.26
C ALA A 316 13.86 -14.95 12.70
N LEU A 317 13.70 -14.02 11.75
CA LEU A 317 13.30 -12.63 11.98
C LEU A 317 11.86 -12.35 11.56
N LEU A 318 11.08 -13.35 11.16
CA LEU A 318 9.66 -13.16 10.90
C LEU A 318 8.91 -12.78 12.20
N PRO A 319 7.91 -11.89 12.14
CA PRO A 319 6.96 -11.76 13.23
C PRO A 319 6.34 -13.12 13.56
N THR A 320 6.13 -13.40 14.85
CA THR A 320 5.68 -14.72 15.32
C THR A 320 4.50 -15.30 14.54
N PRO A 321 3.41 -14.55 14.24
CA PRO A 321 2.29 -15.11 13.49
C PRO A 321 2.68 -15.56 12.07
N ALA A 322 3.51 -14.79 11.37
CA ALA A 322 3.99 -15.16 10.04
C ALA A 322 4.93 -16.38 10.12
N GLY A 323 5.80 -16.42 11.13
CA GLY A 323 6.69 -17.56 11.36
C GLY A 323 5.95 -18.87 11.60
N GLU A 324 4.91 -18.86 12.43
CA GLU A 324 4.08 -20.04 12.72
C GLU A 324 3.35 -20.56 11.47
N LEU A 325 2.82 -19.66 10.63
CA LEU A 325 2.20 -20.01 9.35
C LEU A 325 3.22 -20.67 8.41
N VAL A 326 4.40 -20.07 8.25
CA VAL A 326 5.47 -20.58 7.38
C VAL A 326 5.98 -21.94 7.86
N GLU A 327 6.11 -22.15 9.17
CA GLU A 327 6.48 -23.46 9.73
C GLU A 327 5.41 -24.52 9.41
N SER A 328 4.13 -24.16 9.53
CA SER A 328 3.01 -25.05 9.16
C SER A 328 3.02 -25.42 7.67
N GLN A 329 3.29 -24.44 6.79
CA GLN A 329 3.43 -24.66 5.36
C GLN A 329 4.60 -25.59 5.03
N LEU A 330 5.78 -25.38 5.63
CA LEU A 330 6.95 -26.25 5.49
C LEU A 330 6.62 -27.70 5.87
N GLY A 331 6.00 -27.89 7.04
CA GLY A 331 5.56 -29.21 7.50
C GLY A 331 4.55 -29.86 6.55
N SER A 332 3.62 -29.06 6.00
CA SER A 332 2.62 -29.54 5.06
C SER A 332 3.21 -29.94 3.72
N PHE A 333 4.06 -29.11 3.13
CA PHE A 333 4.75 -29.41 1.88
C PHE A 333 5.54 -30.72 1.95
N TYR A 334 6.39 -30.90 2.97
CA TYR A 334 7.22 -32.11 3.06
C TYR A 334 6.39 -33.38 3.31
N ARG A 335 5.33 -33.29 4.12
CA ARG A 335 4.37 -34.39 4.31
C ARG A 335 3.69 -34.77 2.99
N ASP A 336 3.22 -33.77 2.26
CA ASP A 336 2.48 -33.97 1.03
C ASP A 336 3.41 -34.49 -0.08
N TRP A 337 4.61 -33.92 -0.22
CA TRP A 337 5.64 -34.40 -1.13
C TRP A 337 6.03 -35.85 -0.87
N ALA A 338 6.24 -36.24 0.38
CA ALA A 338 6.56 -37.62 0.74
C ALA A 338 5.45 -38.62 0.33
N ARG A 339 4.18 -38.21 0.38
CA ARG A 339 3.04 -39.01 -0.08
C ARG A 339 3.01 -39.09 -1.61
N VAL A 340 3.19 -37.96 -2.29
CA VAL A 340 3.12 -37.85 -3.75
C VAL A 340 4.28 -38.56 -4.44
N THR A 341 5.52 -38.34 -4.00
CA THR A 341 6.72 -38.99 -4.60
C THR A 341 6.68 -40.51 -4.45
N LYS A 342 6.06 -41.04 -3.38
CA LYS A 342 5.88 -42.48 -3.21
C LYS A 342 4.92 -43.08 -4.24
N ALA A 343 3.86 -42.36 -4.59
CA ALA A 343 2.88 -42.80 -5.59
C ALA A 343 3.35 -42.53 -7.03
N PHE A 344 4.12 -41.45 -7.23
CA PHE A 344 4.59 -40.97 -8.52
C PHE A 344 6.10 -40.64 -8.46
N PRO A 345 6.98 -41.66 -8.53
CA PRO A 345 8.42 -41.50 -8.28
C PRO A 345 9.17 -40.70 -9.35
N ASP A 346 8.61 -40.57 -10.55
CA ASP A 346 9.23 -39.85 -11.67
C ASP A 346 9.04 -38.33 -11.58
N LEU A 347 8.17 -37.85 -10.69
CA LEU A 347 7.93 -36.41 -10.53
C LEU A 347 9.16 -35.71 -9.95
N GLN A 348 9.44 -34.52 -10.47
CA GLN A 348 10.48 -33.66 -9.94
C GLN A 348 9.92 -32.83 -8.78
N GLN A 349 10.72 -32.69 -7.71
CA GLN A 349 10.31 -31.93 -6.54
C GLN A 349 10.07 -30.46 -6.88
N GLU A 350 10.86 -29.88 -7.79
CA GLU A 350 10.73 -28.48 -8.21
C GLU A 350 9.39 -28.21 -8.91
N ASP A 351 8.97 -29.10 -9.83
CA ASP A 351 7.68 -28.99 -10.52
C ASP A 351 6.50 -29.13 -9.55
N TYR A 352 6.62 -30.05 -8.59
CA TYR A 352 5.60 -30.21 -7.56
C TYR A 352 5.57 -29.02 -6.60
N LEU A 353 6.74 -28.48 -6.20
CA LEU A 353 6.84 -27.30 -5.35
C LEU A 353 6.18 -26.08 -6.02
N HIS A 354 6.45 -25.88 -7.31
CA HIS A 354 5.82 -24.82 -8.09
C HIS A 354 4.30 -24.92 -8.03
N ASN A 355 3.74 -26.08 -8.39
CA ASN A 355 2.29 -26.27 -8.39
C ASN A 355 1.68 -26.27 -6.97
N TRP A 356 2.42 -26.70 -5.95
CA TRP A 356 1.99 -26.62 -4.56
C TRP A 356 1.86 -25.16 -4.10
N LEU A 357 2.79 -24.29 -4.49
CA LEU A 357 2.72 -22.85 -4.21
C LEU A 357 1.64 -22.15 -5.03
N ILE A 358 1.36 -22.60 -6.26
CA ILE A 358 0.19 -22.14 -7.04
C ILE A 358 -1.09 -22.46 -6.28
N VAL A 359 -1.27 -23.69 -5.81
CA VAL A 359 -2.46 -24.05 -5.02
C VAL A 359 -2.54 -23.22 -3.72
N ASN A 360 -1.42 -22.97 -3.06
CA ASN A 360 -1.38 -22.15 -1.84
C ASN A 360 -1.86 -20.72 -2.07
N THR A 361 -1.37 -20.09 -3.15
CA THR A 361 -1.51 -18.64 -3.38
C THR A 361 -2.69 -18.25 -4.27
N ARG A 362 -3.26 -19.19 -5.03
CA ARG A 362 -4.24 -18.92 -6.11
C ARG A 362 -5.58 -19.64 -5.97
N SER A 363 -5.80 -20.33 -4.85
CA SER A 363 -7.03 -21.08 -4.64
C SER A 363 -8.14 -20.25 -3.97
N PHE A 364 -9.38 -20.66 -4.24
CA PHE A 364 -10.61 -20.07 -3.71
C PHE A 364 -11.34 -21.08 -2.84
N TYR A 365 -12.06 -20.59 -1.83
CA TYR A 365 -12.99 -21.42 -1.09
C TYR A 365 -14.19 -21.81 -1.96
N TYR A 366 -14.35 -23.11 -2.21
CA TYR A 366 -15.41 -23.66 -3.04
C TYR A 366 -16.73 -23.81 -2.27
N CYS A 367 -17.39 -22.68 -2.05
CA CYS A 367 -18.64 -22.61 -1.30
C CYS A 367 -19.83 -22.51 -2.25
N THR A 368 -20.53 -23.63 -2.44
CA THR A 368 -21.88 -23.71 -3.02
C THR A 368 -22.81 -24.43 -2.03
N PRO A 369 -24.14 -24.27 -2.11
CA PRO A 369 -25.06 -24.95 -1.19
C PRO A 369 -24.84 -26.48 -1.11
N GLN A 370 -24.46 -27.12 -2.23
CA GLN A 370 -24.16 -28.55 -2.26
C GLN A 370 -22.80 -28.89 -1.63
N LYS A 371 -21.84 -27.95 -1.60
CA LYS A 371 -20.49 -28.17 -1.07
C LYS A 371 -20.32 -27.73 0.38
N GLU A 372 -21.26 -26.96 0.91
CA GLU A 372 -21.33 -26.62 2.33
C GLU A 372 -21.50 -27.84 3.27
N SER A 373 -21.83 -29.02 2.74
CA SER A 373 -21.85 -30.27 3.51
C SER A 373 -20.47 -30.92 3.71
N TYR A 374 -19.43 -30.49 2.97
CA TYR A 374 -18.07 -31.06 3.07
C TYR A 374 -17.27 -30.37 4.19
N PRO A 375 -16.25 -31.02 4.78
CA PRO A 375 -15.35 -30.33 5.71
C PRO A 375 -14.72 -29.07 5.09
N PRO A 376 -14.52 -27.96 5.83
CA PRO A 376 -13.90 -26.75 5.28
C PRO A 376 -12.54 -27.00 4.60
N ALA A 377 -11.77 -27.95 5.12
CA ALA A 377 -10.48 -28.37 4.55
C ALA A 377 -10.58 -28.95 3.14
N ASP A 378 -11.77 -29.39 2.71
CA ASP A 378 -12.03 -29.99 1.40
C ASP A 378 -12.74 -29.01 0.43
N ARG A 379 -12.90 -27.74 0.82
CA ARG A 379 -13.59 -26.72 0.02
C ARG A 379 -12.59 -25.81 -0.67
N LEU A 380 -11.62 -26.38 -1.39
CA LEU A 380 -10.62 -25.62 -2.13
C LEU A 380 -10.81 -25.83 -3.64
N ALA A 381 -10.67 -24.77 -4.43
CA ALA A 381 -10.68 -24.85 -5.88
C ALA A 381 -9.69 -23.88 -6.52
N LEU A 382 -9.06 -24.31 -7.62
CA LEU A 382 -8.40 -23.41 -8.55
C LEU A 382 -9.42 -22.95 -9.59
N VAL A 383 -9.49 -21.65 -9.78
CA VAL A 383 -10.39 -21.01 -10.73
C VAL A 383 -9.52 -20.22 -11.72
N PRO A 384 -9.14 -20.83 -12.87
CA PRO A 384 -8.27 -20.18 -13.84
C PRO A 384 -8.79 -18.81 -14.25
N ILE A 385 -7.89 -17.85 -14.48
CA ILE A 385 -8.16 -16.45 -14.84
C ILE A 385 -8.69 -15.61 -13.68
N ALA A 386 -9.60 -16.16 -12.85
CA ALA A 386 -10.11 -15.46 -11.67
C ALA A 386 -9.01 -15.26 -10.60
N ASP A 387 -8.04 -16.17 -10.55
CA ASP A 387 -6.87 -16.09 -9.68
C ASP A 387 -5.84 -15.03 -10.11
N LEU A 388 -6.04 -14.36 -11.24
CA LEU A 388 -5.18 -13.26 -11.68
C LEU A 388 -5.58 -11.92 -11.04
N PHE A 389 -6.79 -11.78 -10.50
CA PHE A 389 -7.20 -10.53 -9.86
C PHE A 389 -6.40 -10.30 -8.57
N ASN A 390 -5.89 -9.09 -8.38
CA ASN A 390 -5.11 -8.74 -7.20
C ASN A 390 -5.96 -8.44 -5.97
N HIS A 391 -5.32 -8.45 -4.80
CA HIS A 391 -5.94 -8.19 -3.52
C HIS A 391 -6.20 -6.71 -3.26
N ALA A 392 -7.36 -6.43 -2.68
CA ALA A 392 -7.65 -5.17 -2.01
C ALA A 392 -8.55 -5.42 -0.78
N ASP A 393 -8.51 -4.51 0.21
CA ASP A 393 -9.40 -4.58 1.39
C ASP A 393 -10.90 -4.74 1.05
N ASP A 394 -11.31 -4.18 -0.10
CA ASP A 394 -12.62 -4.27 -0.77
C ASP A 394 -12.33 -4.46 -2.25
N GLY A 395 -13.22 -5.15 -2.95
CA GLY A 395 -13.19 -5.24 -4.38
C GLY A 395 -14.41 -5.98 -4.91
N CYS A 396 -14.32 -6.36 -6.18
CA CYS A 396 -15.35 -7.10 -6.89
C CYS A 396 -15.78 -8.36 -6.14
N ARG A 397 -17.07 -8.68 -6.24
CA ARG A 397 -17.65 -9.88 -5.62
C ARG A 397 -17.25 -11.10 -6.42
N ALA A 398 -16.42 -11.96 -5.83
CA ALA A 398 -16.00 -13.22 -6.40
C ALA A 398 -16.79 -14.37 -5.75
N SER A 399 -17.60 -15.11 -6.53
CA SER A 399 -18.50 -16.13 -5.98
C SER A 399 -18.84 -17.24 -6.97
N PHE A 400 -19.15 -18.43 -6.45
CA PHE A 400 -19.66 -19.53 -7.27
C PHE A 400 -21.15 -19.33 -7.59
N ALA A 401 -21.50 -19.48 -8.87
CA ALA A 401 -22.86 -19.43 -9.37
C ALA A 401 -23.62 -20.76 -9.13
N LEU A 402 -24.95 -20.74 -9.31
CA LEU A 402 -25.81 -21.91 -9.08
C LEU A 402 -25.53 -23.09 -10.02
N ASP A 403 -25.00 -22.81 -11.21
CA ASP A 403 -24.57 -23.82 -12.18
C ASP A 403 -23.18 -24.39 -11.88
N GLY A 404 -22.54 -23.92 -10.79
CA GLY A 404 -21.21 -24.32 -10.36
C GLY A 404 -20.06 -23.60 -11.06
N GLY A 405 -20.34 -22.66 -11.97
CA GLY A 405 -19.34 -21.73 -12.50
C GLY A 405 -18.89 -20.70 -11.46
N PHE A 406 -17.94 -19.85 -11.81
CA PHE A 406 -17.41 -18.80 -10.93
C PHE A 406 -17.53 -17.43 -11.59
N ALA A 407 -18.10 -16.46 -10.88
CA ALA A 407 -18.30 -15.11 -11.38
C ALA A 407 -17.52 -14.09 -10.53
N VAL A 408 -16.99 -13.06 -11.20
CA VAL A 408 -16.47 -11.85 -10.57
C VAL A 408 -17.35 -10.68 -11.04
N SER A 409 -18.17 -10.15 -10.13
CA SER A 409 -19.08 -9.03 -10.42
C SER A 409 -18.51 -7.71 -9.91
N ALA A 410 -18.65 -6.65 -10.70
CA ALA A 410 -18.23 -5.30 -10.36
C ALA A 410 -18.87 -4.80 -9.06
N ASP A 411 -18.07 -4.29 -8.14
CA ASP A 411 -18.48 -3.65 -6.89
C ASP A 411 -18.79 -2.15 -7.05
N ARG A 412 -18.39 -1.56 -8.18
CA ARG A 412 -18.65 -0.17 -8.55
C ARG A 412 -18.61 -0.01 -10.07
N ASP A 413 -18.89 1.20 -10.55
CA ASP A 413 -18.60 1.57 -11.94
C ASP A 413 -17.08 1.60 -12.18
N TYR A 414 -16.65 1.03 -13.31
CA TYR A 414 -15.26 1.03 -13.77
C TYR A 414 -15.11 1.67 -15.15
N HIS A 415 -14.04 2.45 -15.28
CA HIS A 415 -13.60 3.11 -16.49
C HIS A 415 -12.47 2.35 -17.20
N LEU A 416 -12.25 2.70 -18.46
CA LEU A 416 -11.21 2.11 -19.30
C LEU A 416 -9.83 2.26 -18.65
N GLY A 417 -9.11 1.14 -18.53
CA GLY A 417 -7.75 1.06 -18.00
C GLY A 417 -7.67 0.96 -16.49
N GLU A 418 -8.79 1.03 -15.75
CA GLU A 418 -8.77 0.79 -14.30
C GLU A 418 -8.48 -0.68 -14.00
N GLU A 419 -7.61 -0.91 -13.02
CA GLU A 419 -7.35 -2.25 -12.48
C GLU A 419 -8.53 -2.70 -11.61
N VAL A 420 -8.86 -3.98 -11.73
CA VAL A 420 -9.90 -4.64 -10.96
C VAL A 420 -9.26 -5.49 -9.88
N TYR A 421 -9.74 -5.32 -8.66
CA TYR A 421 -9.29 -6.06 -7.49
C TYR A 421 -10.43 -6.92 -6.95
N ILE A 422 -10.06 -8.01 -6.30
CA ILE A 422 -10.96 -8.79 -5.44
C ILE A 422 -10.44 -8.74 -4.01
N SER A 423 -11.29 -9.08 -3.05
CA SER A 423 -10.81 -9.35 -1.68
C SER A 423 -10.44 -10.82 -1.54
N TYR A 424 -9.25 -11.07 -1.00
CA TYR A 424 -8.82 -12.44 -0.64
C TYR A 424 -9.40 -12.83 0.72
N GLY A 425 -9.92 -11.85 1.47
CA GLY A 425 -10.40 -12.00 2.84
C GLY A 425 -9.88 -10.88 3.73
N THR A 426 -10.35 -10.88 4.99
CA THR A 426 -9.95 -9.91 6.02
C THR A 426 -8.67 -10.36 6.71
N HIS A 427 -7.55 -10.32 5.99
CA HIS A 427 -6.28 -10.86 6.44
C HIS A 427 -5.35 -9.80 7.05
N THR A 428 -4.56 -10.21 8.05
CA THR A 428 -3.47 -9.37 8.57
C THR A 428 -2.30 -9.36 7.59
N ASN A 429 -1.40 -8.38 7.70
CA ASN A 429 -0.21 -8.34 6.86
C ASN A 429 0.76 -9.50 7.17
N ASP A 430 0.72 -10.07 8.37
CA ASP A 430 1.49 -11.28 8.69
C ASP A 430 0.98 -12.51 7.91
N PHE A 431 -0.35 -12.62 7.77
CA PHE A 431 -0.98 -13.68 6.97
C PHE A 431 -0.71 -13.47 5.48
N LEU A 432 -0.88 -12.23 4.97
CA LEU A 432 -0.62 -11.91 3.57
C LEU A 432 0.84 -12.16 3.18
N LEU A 433 1.78 -11.84 4.07
CA LEU A 433 3.20 -12.15 3.87
C LEU A 433 3.43 -13.66 3.80
N ALA A 434 2.91 -14.42 4.76
CA ALA A 434 3.15 -15.85 4.84
C ALA A 434 2.49 -16.65 3.72
N GLU A 435 1.23 -16.36 3.39
CA GLU A 435 0.42 -17.17 2.48
C GLU A 435 0.46 -16.69 1.04
N TYR A 436 0.71 -15.39 0.80
CA TYR A 436 0.68 -14.78 -0.54
C TYR A 436 1.97 -14.05 -0.93
N GLY A 437 2.91 -13.84 0.00
CA GLY A 437 4.23 -13.30 -0.29
C GLY A 437 4.29 -11.78 -0.48
N PHE A 438 3.34 -11.01 0.09
CA PHE A 438 3.32 -9.55 -0.01
C PHE A 438 2.85 -8.85 1.28
N VAL A 439 3.17 -7.54 1.42
CA VAL A 439 2.89 -6.72 2.62
C VAL A 439 2.32 -5.35 2.22
N PRO A 440 0.99 -5.22 2.10
CA PRO A 440 0.39 -4.00 1.55
C PRO A 440 0.70 -2.80 2.44
N MET A 441 1.03 -1.67 1.83
CA MET A 441 1.39 -0.44 2.53
C MET A 441 0.28 0.03 3.47
N ALA A 442 -0.97 -0.11 3.04
CA ALA A 442 -2.16 0.14 3.81
C ALA A 442 -3.07 -1.09 3.71
N ASN A 443 -3.52 -1.56 4.87
CA ASN A 443 -4.50 -2.63 4.99
C ASN A 443 -5.33 -2.33 6.24
N ARG A 444 -6.61 -2.03 6.04
CA ARG A 444 -7.52 -1.72 7.15
C ARG A 444 -7.78 -2.92 8.07
N TRP A 445 -7.50 -4.13 7.60
CA TRP A 445 -7.67 -5.37 8.34
C TRP A 445 -6.40 -5.78 9.10
N ASP A 446 -5.32 -5.02 8.97
CA ASP A 446 -4.07 -5.35 9.66
C ASP A 446 -4.20 -5.23 11.17
N LYS A 447 -3.62 -6.21 11.85
CA LYS A 447 -3.60 -6.32 13.31
C LYS A 447 -2.24 -6.82 13.75
N THR A 448 -1.74 -6.26 14.83
CA THR A 448 -0.44 -6.65 15.40
C THR A 448 -0.65 -7.65 16.53
N CYS A 449 -0.05 -8.83 16.44
CA CYS A 449 -0.15 -9.84 17.50
C CYS A 449 0.84 -9.56 18.64
N LEU A 450 0.35 -9.52 19.88
CA LEU A 450 1.15 -9.29 21.09
C LEU A 450 1.42 -10.57 21.88
N ASP A 451 1.18 -11.75 21.30
CA ASP A 451 1.41 -13.03 21.98
C ASP A 451 2.85 -13.16 22.48
N GLY A 452 3.83 -12.66 21.73
CA GLY A 452 5.25 -12.65 22.11
C GLY A 452 5.56 -11.95 23.43
N VAL A 453 4.74 -10.97 23.86
CA VAL A 453 4.92 -10.24 25.13
C VAL A 453 3.87 -10.59 26.19
N ILE A 454 2.69 -11.07 25.78
CA ILE A 454 1.61 -11.45 26.70
C ILE A 454 1.71 -12.90 27.15
N MET A 455 1.92 -13.84 26.23
CA MET A 455 1.96 -15.28 26.55
C MET A 455 3.04 -15.65 27.59
N PRO A 456 4.24 -15.05 27.60
CA PRO A 456 5.25 -15.32 28.63
C PRO A 456 4.85 -14.85 30.04
N ARG A 457 3.92 -13.90 30.16
CA ARG A 457 3.47 -13.33 31.45
C ARG A 457 2.37 -14.15 32.10
N LEU A 458 1.69 -14.99 31.33
CA LEU A 458 0.61 -15.84 31.83
C LEU A 458 1.19 -17.11 32.48
N SER A 459 0.83 -17.35 33.75
CA SER A 459 1.09 -18.61 34.43
C SER A 459 0.35 -19.78 33.76
N PRO A 460 0.77 -21.05 33.97
CA PRO A 460 0.06 -22.21 33.45
C PRO A 460 -1.42 -22.26 33.86
N ALA A 461 -1.76 -21.85 35.08
CA ALA A 461 -3.13 -21.78 35.56
C ALA A 461 -3.96 -20.71 34.82
N GLN A 462 -3.39 -19.53 34.57
CA GLN A 462 -4.04 -18.46 33.79
C GLN A 462 -4.22 -18.87 32.32
N LYS A 463 -3.22 -19.53 31.71
CA LYS A 463 -3.34 -20.06 30.34
C LYS A 463 -4.46 -21.09 30.23
N LYS A 464 -4.52 -22.03 31.18
CA LYS A 464 -5.60 -23.03 31.23
C LYS A 464 -6.96 -22.35 31.34
N LEU A 465 -7.10 -21.41 32.26
CA LEU A 465 -8.35 -20.68 32.42
C LEU A 465 -8.79 -19.95 31.15
N LEU A 466 -7.90 -19.18 30.53
CA LEU A 466 -8.22 -18.46 29.30
C LEU A 466 -8.62 -19.44 28.21
N ARG A 467 -7.96 -20.61 28.13
CA ARG A 467 -8.30 -21.68 27.19
C ARG A 467 -9.68 -22.28 27.45
N ASP A 468 -10.00 -22.59 28.71
CA ASP A 468 -11.30 -23.15 29.13
C ASP A 468 -12.47 -22.18 28.84
N ARG A 469 -12.18 -20.89 28.61
CA ARG A 469 -13.14 -19.85 28.22
C ARG A 469 -13.02 -19.40 26.76
N GLU A 470 -12.19 -20.06 25.95
CA GLU A 470 -11.92 -19.70 24.54
C GLU A 470 -11.32 -18.28 24.34
N LEU A 471 -10.66 -17.75 25.38
CA LEU A 471 -10.05 -16.42 25.42
C LEU A 471 -8.51 -16.43 25.31
N LEU A 472 -7.89 -17.61 25.25
CA LEU A 472 -6.44 -17.72 25.09
C LEU A 472 -6.07 -17.50 23.63
N GLY A 473 -5.50 -16.33 23.31
CA GLY A 473 -4.81 -16.05 22.05
C GLY A 473 -5.62 -16.23 20.75
N PRO A 474 -5.14 -15.71 19.62
CA PRO A 474 -4.12 -14.66 19.54
C PRO A 474 -4.61 -13.34 20.16
N PHE A 475 -3.70 -12.58 20.77
CA PHE A 475 -3.95 -11.28 21.37
C PHE A 475 -3.61 -10.17 20.38
N LEU A 476 -4.63 -9.71 19.67
CA LEU A 476 -4.48 -8.78 18.56
C LEU A 476 -4.70 -7.33 19.00
N LEU A 477 -3.75 -6.47 18.62
CA LEU A 477 -3.83 -5.01 18.71
C LEU A 477 -4.40 -4.47 17.40
N ASP A 478 -5.44 -3.64 17.51
CA ASP A 478 -6.13 -3.01 16.39
C ASP A 478 -5.70 -1.54 16.23
N ASN A 479 -5.63 -1.07 14.98
CA ASN A 479 -5.22 0.29 14.61
C ASN A 479 -6.27 1.36 14.96
N THR A 480 -7.52 0.98 15.24
CA THR A 480 -8.63 1.88 15.55
C THR A 480 -9.03 1.81 17.02
N THR A 481 -9.04 0.61 17.59
CA THR A 481 -9.62 0.33 18.92
C THR A 481 -8.66 -0.53 19.74
N LEU A 482 -7.85 0.13 20.57
CA LEU A 482 -6.72 -0.49 21.30
C LEU A 482 -7.08 -1.76 22.09
N LEU A 483 -8.33 -1.86 22.53
CA LEU A 483 -8.85 -2.99 23.31
C LEU A 483 -10.14 -3.59 22.73
N ALA A 484 -10.47 -3.45 21.45
CA ALA A 484 -11.72 -4.05 20.93
C ALA A 484 -11.79 -5.59 21.08
N CYS A 485 -10.64 -6.26 21.16
CA CYS A 485 -10.59 -7.71 21.28
C CYS A 485 -10.87 -8.18 22.72
N ARG A 486 -11.98 -8.91 22.94
CA ARG A 486 -12.33 -9.54 24.23
C ARG A 486 -11.20 -10.43 24.79
N LYS A 487 -10.45 -11.13 23.93
CA LYS A 487 -9.29 -11.95 24.34
C LYS A 487 -8.17 -11.11 24.95
N MET A 488 -7.81 -10.02 24.28
CA MET A 488 -6.83 -9.04 24.76
C MET A 488 -7.27 -8.45 26.10
N GLN A 489 -8.52 -7.98 26.15
CA GLN A 489 -9.15 -7.42 27.33
C GLN A 489 -9.11 -8.38 28.54
N ALA A 490 -9.43 -9.65 28.32
CA ALA A 490 -9.42 -10.67 29.36
C ALA A 490 -7.99 -10.96 29.86
N ALA A 491 -7.02 -11.11 28.95
CA ALA A 491 -5.64 -11.41 29.31
C ALA A 491 -4.97 -10.27 30.08
N ILE A 492 -5.11 -9.02 29.61
CA ILE A 492 -4.52 -7.85 30.27
C ILE A 492 -5.12 -7.65 31.67
N ARG A 493 -6.45 -7.75 31.82
CA ARG A 493 -7.11 -7.64 33.14
C ARG A 493 -6.73 -8.78 34.09
N LEU A 494 -6.46 -9.98 33.57
CA LEU A 494 -6.00 -11.12 34.36
C LEU A 494 -4.57 -10.96 34.86
N LEU A 495 -3.74 -10.22 34.10
CA LEU A 495 -2.36 -9.89 34.45
C LEU A 495 -2.26 -8.66 35.36
N CYS A 496 -3.23 -7.74 35.28
CA CYS A 496 -3.38 -6.67 36.25
C CYS A 496 -3.87 -7.18 37.61
N PRO A 497 -3.60 -6.45 38.71
CA PRO A 497 -4.08 -6.78 40.06
C PRO A 497 -5.61 -6.52 40.20
N CYS A 498 -6.43 -7.17 39.37
CA CYS A 498 -7.87 -7.25 39.54
C CYS A 498 -8.20 -8.47 40.40
N SER A 499 -9.13 -8.34 41.35
CA SER A 499 -9.57 -9.51 42.11
C SER A 499 -10.28 -10.50 41.20
N ARG A 500 -10.15 -11.79 41.52
CA ARG A 500 -10.75 -12.87 40.73
C ARG A 500 -12.26 -12.66 40.43
N PRO A 501 -13.10 -12.30 41.41
CA PRO A 501 -14.52 -12.05 41.15
C PRO A 501 -14.78 -10.86 40.22
N LYS A 502 -13.95 -9.81 40.27
CA LYS A 502 -14.09 -8.64 39.39
C LYS A 502 -13.69 -8.96 37.95
N TRP A 503 -12.70 -9.83 37.77
CA TRP A 503 -12.33 -10.33 36.45
C TRP A 503 -13.44 -11.21 35.86
N GLU A 504 -14.09 -12.04 36.67
CA GLU A 504 -15.22 -12.87 36.24
C GLU A 504 -16.42 -12.01 35.87
N ALA A 505 -16.78 -11.01 36.70
CA ALA A 505 -17.86 -10.07 36.41
C ALA A 505 -17.66 -9.31 35.09
N PHE A 506 -16.43 -8.93 34.74
CA PHE A 506 -16.12 -8.29 33.45
C PHE A 506 -16.47 -9.19 32.25
N LEU A 507 -16.33 -10.50 32.38
CA LEU A 507 -16.68 -11.41 31.29
C LEU A 507 -18.19 -11.51 31.09
N ASP A 508 -18.98 -11.17 32.11
CA ASP A 508 -20.42 -11.39 32.13
C ASP A 508 -21.24 -10.11 31.87
N GLU A 509 -20.70 -8.91 32.17
CA GLU A 509 -21.37 -7.61 31.95
C GLU A 509 -20.48 -6.59 31.20
N GLU A 510 -21.01 -6.00 30.10
CA GLU A 510 -20.37 -4.88 29.40
C GLU A 510 -20.29 -3.63 30.31
N GLY A 511 -19.11 -2.98 30.38
CA GLY A 511 -18.89 -1.77 31.19
C GLY A 511 -18.31 -2.03 32.60
N CYS A 512 -18.23 -3.29 33.04
CA CYS A 512 -17.59 -3.70 34.29
C CYS A 512 -16.05 -3.62 34.20
N GLY A 513 -15.47 -2.42 34.24
CA GLY A 513 -14.01 -2.27 34.09
C GLY A 513 -13.39 -0.93 34.44
N GLU A 514 -14.19 0.06 34.84
CA GLU A 514 -13.69 1.41 35.18
C GLU A 514 -12.68 1.41 36.31
N HIS A 515 -12.91 0.60 37.34
CA HIS A 515 -12.08 0.54 38.54
C HIS A 515 -10.63 0.12 38.28
N CYS A 516 -10.32 -0.52 37.14
CA CYS A 516 -8.99 -0.96 36.77
C CYS A 516 -8.48 -0.35 35.47
N ARG A 517 -9.20 0.63 34.89
CA ARG A 517 -8.90 1.24 33.59
C ARG A 517 -7.49 1.82 33.52
N GLU A 518 -7.09 2.58 34.54
CA GLU A 518 -5.75 3.19 34.60
C GLU A 518 -4.65 2.13 34.74
N ALA A 519 -4.85 1.13 35.60
CA ALA A 519 -3.90 0.04 35.79
C ALA A 519 -3.72 -0.80 34.51
N VAL A 520 -4.83 -1.08 33.80
CA VAL A 520 -4.86 -1.77 32.51
C VAL A 520 -4.12 -0.95 31.44
N ALA A 521 -4.39 0.35 31.34
CA ALA A 521 -3.72 1.24 30.40
C ALA A 521 -2.21 1.34 30.66
N ALA A 522 -1.80 1.50 31.91
CA ALA A 522 -0.39 1.57 32.30
C ALA A 522 0.34 0.25 32.02
N PHE A 523 -0.29 -0.90 32.33
CA PHE A 523 0.30 -2.20 32.06
C PHE A 523 0.40 -2.46 30.56
N LEU A 524 -0.65 -2.18 29.79
CA LEU A 524 -0.62 -2.31 28.33
C LEU A 524 0.46 -1.41 27.70
N ALA A 525 0.59 -0.16 28.16
CA ALA A 525 1.64 0.74 27.69
C ALA A 525 3.05 0.16 27.94
N SER A 526 3.26 -0.50 29.08
CA SER A 526 4.53 -1.17 29.39
C SER A 526 4.83 -2.35 28.45
N LEU A 527 3.81 -3.16 28.11
CA LEU A 527 3.93 -4.26 27.15
C LEU A 527 4.22 -3.77 25.74
N LEU A 528 3.54 -2.69 25.33
CA LEU A 528 3.75 -2.08 24.03
C LEU A 528 5.15 -1.47 23.92
N ALA A 529 5.67 -0.86 24.99
CA ALA A 529 7.04 -0.33 24.99
C ALA A 529 8.10 -1.43 24.85
N GLU A 530 7.91 -2.57 25.52
CA GLU A 530 8.74 -3.76 25.36
C GLU A 530 8.68 -4.30 23.92
N TYR A 531 7.47 -4.46 23.37
CA TYR A 531 7.30 -4.97 22.02
C TYR A 531 7.83 -4.00 20.95
N LEU A 532 7.74 -2.69 21.18
CA LEU A 532 8.32 -1.66 20.32
C LEU A 532 9.85 -1.81 20.24
N ALA A 533 10.51 -2.11 21.37
CA ALA A 533 11.94 -2.36 21.38
C ALA A 533 12.30 -3.61 20.57
N THR A 534 11.52 -4.69 20.71
CA THR A 534 11.66 -5.90 19.88
C THR A 534 11.51 -5.61 18.40
N ALA A 535 10.47 -4.86 18.00
CA ALA A 535 10.21 -4.53 16.61
C ALA A 535 11.33 -3.67 15.99
N LYS A 536 11.85 -2.69 16.73
CA LYS A 536 12.98 -1.85 16.30
C LYS A 536 14.27 -2.64 16.13
N GLU A 537 14.54 -3.54 17.07
CA GLU A 537 15.72 -4.41 16.98
C GLU A 537 15.61 -5.33 15.76
N ALA A 538 14.46 -6.00 15.58
CA ALA A 538 14.23 -6.85 14.43
C ALA A 538 14.36 -6.08 13.10
N ALA A 539 13.80 -4.86 12.99
CA ALA A 539 13.96 -4.02 11.82
C ALA A 539 15.43 -3.68 11.52
N ARG A 540 16.23 -3.40 12.56
CA ARG A 540 17.67 -3.15 12.44
C ARG A 540 18.41 -4.41 11.97
N GLU A 541 18.17 -5.56 12.61
CA GLU A 541 18.80 -6.83 12.25
C GLU A 541 18.51 -7.20 10.79
N VAL A 542 17.28 -6.97 10.32
CA VAL A 542 16.91 -7.18 8.90
C VAL A 542 17.69 -6.27 7.97
N ALA A 543 17.88 -5.00 8.33
CA ALA A 543 18.62 -4.03 7.52
C ALA A 543 20.13 -4.36 7.43
N GLU A 544 20.71 -4.90 8.49
CA GLU A 544 22.12 -5.29 8.55
C GLU A 544 22.41 -6.66 7.89
N LEU A 545 21.37 -7.46 7.66
CA LEU A 545 21.48 -8.82 7.14
C LEU A 545 22.07 -8.85 5.72
N GLN A 546 23.12 -9.64 5.51
CA GLN A 546 23.80 -9.79 4.21
C GLN A 546 23.40 -11.06 3.44
N VAL A 547 22.31 -11.72 3.83
CA VAL A 547 21.80 -12.93 3.18
C VAL A 547 20.40 -12.70 2.62
N GLY A 548 19.98 -13.58 1.70
CA GLY A 548 18.74 -13.42 0.94
C GLY A 548 18.81 -12.32 -0.11
N GLN A 549 17.72 -12.15 -0.86
CA GLN A 549 17.59 -11.11 -1.87
C GLN A 549 17.22 -9.77 -1.21
N GLY A 550 17.52 -8.66 -1.89
CA GLY A 550 17.19 -7.32 -1.39
C GLY A 550 15.69 -7.13 -1.17
N THR A 551 14.87 -7.64 -2.08
CA THR A 551 13.40 -7.62 -2.01
C THR A 551 12.86 -8.36 -0.79
N GLN A 552 13.43 -9.51 -0.43
CA GLN A 552 13.05 -10.27 0.77
C GLN A 552 13.29 -9.46 2.05
N ARG A 553 14.47 -8.82 2.14
CA ARG A 553 14.81 -7.93 3.28
C ARG A 553 13.90 -6.71 3.32
N GLU A 554 13.57 -6.15 2.17
CA GLU A 554 12.68 -4.99 2.07
C GLU A 554 11.26 -5.32 2.55
N LEU A 555 10.66 -6.43 2.10
CA LEU A 555 9.34 -6.89 2.54
C LEU A 555 9.30 -7.13 4.05
N LEU A 556 10.30 -7.85 4.59
CA LEU A 556 10.38 -8.12 6.01
C LEU A 556 10.59 -6.85 6.85
N GLY A 557 11.49 -5.97 6.40
CA GLY A 557 11.74 -4.68 7.05
C GLY A 557 10.51 -3.76 7.00
N ARG A 558 9.77 -3.77 5.89
CA ARG A 558 8.49 -3.06 5.75
C ARG A 558 7.48 -3.54 6.80
N ARG A 559 7.34 -4.86 6.98
CA ARG A 559 6.42 -5.41 7.98
C ARG A 559 6.79 -4.96 9.40
N TRP A 560 8.07 -5.03 9.77
CA TRP A 560 8.51 -4.56 11.09
C TRP A 560 8.29 -3.07 11.32
N ARG A 561 8.51 -2.23 10.30
CA ARG A 561 8.19 -0.79 10.37
C ARG A 561 6.69 -0.52 10.54
N GLN A 562 5.82 -1.29 9.88
CA GLN A 562 4.37 -1.18 10.10
C GLN A 562 3.97 -1.52 11.54
N ILE A 563 4.57 -2.57 12.10
CA ILE A 563 4.40 -2.94 13.51
C ILE A 563 4.89 -1.80 14.42
N GLU A 564 6.07 -1.24 14.16
CA GLU A 564 6.63 -0.10 14.91
C GLU A 564 5.66 1.10 14.95
N VAL A 565 5.12 1.47 13.78
CA VAL A 565 4.16 2.59 13.64
C VAL A 565 2.89 2.31 14.45
N THR A 566 2.33 1.12 14.29
CA THR A 566 1.10 0.68 14.98
C THR A 566 1.26 0.72 16.50
N VAL A 567 2.34 0.12 16.99
CA VAL A 567 2.64 0.05 18.43
C VAL A 567 2.94 1.43 19.00
N SER A 568 3.68 2.27 18.27
CA SER A 568 3.97 3.65 18.69
C SER A 568 2.72 4.51 18.79
N GLN A 569 1.82 4.40 17.82
CA GLN A 569 0.51 5.09 17.86
C GLN A 569 -0.33 4.61 19.04
N ALA A 570 -0.34 3.30 19.30
CA ALA A 570 -1.06 2.74 20.44
C ALA A 570 -0.55 3.29 21.79
N ILE A 571 0.77 3.41 21.96
CA ILE A 571 1.38 4.03 23.15
C ILE A 571 0.94 5.50 23.30
N ARG A 572 1.00 6.29 22.21
CA ARG A 572 0.60 7.72 22.26
C ARG A 572 -0.86 7.92 22.66
N ARG A 573 -1.76 7.07 22.16
CA ARG A 573 -3.18 7.08 22.53
C ARG A 573 -3.40 6.75 24.00
N LEU A 574 -2.70 5.75 24.54
CA LEU A 574 -2.76 5.43 25.99
C LEU A 574 -2.23 6.58 26.87
N GLN A 575 -1.32 7.39 26.34
CA GLN A 575 -0.78 8.59 27.02
C GLN A 575 -1.68 9.84 26.85
N GLY A 576 -2.82 9.73 26.17
CA GLY A 576 -3.74 10.85 25.95
C GLY A 576 -3.23 11.91 24.96
N ARG A 577 -2.24 11.60 24.13
CA ARG A 577 -1.62 12.55 23.19
C ARG A 577 -2.35 12.69 21.85
N ASP A 578 -3.25 11.75 21.53
CA ASP A 578 -3.95 11.64 20.23
C ASP A 578 -5.51 11.63 20.38
N GLY A 579 -6.07 12.29 21.42
CA GLY A 579 -7.53 12.38 21.66
C GLY A 579 -8.10 11.35 22.67
N PRO A 580 -9.43 11.37 22.97
CA PRO A 580 -10.03 10.53 24.00
C PRO A 580 -9.86 9.03 23.68
N THR A 581 -9.37 8.29 24.67
CA THR A 581 -9.11 6.85 24.58
C THR A 581 -10.43 6.08 24.65
N ALA A 582 -10.87 5.47 23.55
CA ALA A 582 -11.90 4.43 23.62
C ALA A 582 -11.27 3.14 24.19
N LEU A 583 -11.19 3.07 25.53
CA LEU A 583 -10.93 1.84 26.28
C LEU A 583 -12.23 1.06 26.56
N SER A 584 -13.35 1.48 25.94
CA SER A 584 -14.68 0.89 26.05
C SER A 584 -14.75 -0.45 25.35
#